data_AF-A0A1Z8SA32-F1
#
_entry.id   AF-A0A1Z8SA32-F1
#
_cell.length_a   1.000
_cell.length_b   1.000
_cell.length_c   1.000
_cell.angle_alpha   90.00
_cell.angle_beta   90.00
_cell.angle_gamma   90.00
#
_symmetry.space_group_name_H-M   'P 1'
#
loop_
_entity.id
_entity.type
_entity.pdbx_description
1 polymer ?
#
loop_
_entity_poly.entity_id
_entity_poly.type
_entity_poly.pdbx_seq_one_letter_code
_entity_poly.pdbx_strand_id
1 'polypeptide(L)'
;MKKLLSILNIEFLIRNDALKNWRMILFLSLLALIMIASGHSADRKIFKIAALNTEIKALKSDFIEAKKQLLVLKKETNITRRLAEKGVGPAKTPPIKIVLIDE
;
A
#
# COMPACT_ATOMS: atom_id res chain seq x y z
N MET A 1 -49.04 -8.94 20.91
CA MET A 1 -48.83 -10.12 20.02
C MET A 1 -49.55 -10.00 18.67
N LYS A 2 -50.84 -9.64 18.62
CA LYS A 2 -51.61 -9.54 17.35
C LYS A 2 -51.00 -8.60 16.29
N LYS A 3 -50.39 -7.47 16.68
CA LYS A 3 -49.70 -6.53 15.76
C LYS A 3 -48.45 -7.10 15.07
N LEU A 4 -47.69 -7.95 15.76
CA LEU A 4 -46.51 -8.60 15.17
C LEU A 4 -46.94 -9.68 14.17
N LEU A 5 -47.98 -10.44 14.53
CA LEU A 5 -48.57 -11.44 13.65
C LEU A 5 -49.15 -10.81 12.37
N SER A 6 -49.77 -9.63 12.44
CA SER A 6 -50.26 -8.93 11.23
C SER A 6 -49.15 -8.40 10.31
N ILE A 7 -47.94 -8.16 10.83
CA ILE A 7 -46.77 -7.78 10.02
C ILE A 7 -46.22 -9.03 9.30
N LEU A 8 -46.19 -10.17 9.99
CA LEU A 8 -45.73 -11.45 9.44
C LEU A 8 -46.74 -12.06 8.44
N ASN A 9 -48.04 -11.88 8.68
CA ASN A 9 -49.13 -12.50 7.92
C ASN A 9 -49.52 -11.75 6.64
N ILE A 10 -48.63 -10.96 6.03
CA ILE A 10 -48.86 -10.30 4.73
C ILE A 10 -50.00 -9.25 4.74
N GLU A 11 -50.75 -9.13 5.83
CA GLU A 11 -51.87 -8.21 5.97
C GLU A 11 -51.46 -6.73 5.86
N PHE A 12 -50.19 -6.42 6.16
CA PHE A 12 -49.55 -5.13 5.88
C PHE A 12 -49.53 -4.77 4.39
N LEU A 13 -49.45 -5.74 3.49
CA LEU A 13 -49.39 -5.53 2.04
C LEU A 13 -50.77 -5.29 1.41
N ILE A 14 -51.86 -5.74 2.03
CA ILE A 14 -53.21 -5.82 1.42
C ILE A 14 -54.18 -4.73 1.94
N ARG A 15 -53.89 -4.11 3.09
CA ARG A 15 -54.71 -3.04 3.67
C ARG A 15 -54.73 -1.77 2.79
N ASN A 16 -55.67 -0.85 3.03
CA ASN A 16 -55.93 0.37 2.25
C ASN A 16 -54.69 1.24 1.90
N ASP A 17 -53.57 1.10 2.62
CA ASP A 17 -52.28 1.77 2.35
C ASP A 17 -51.27 0.91 1.55
N ALA A 18 -51.72 -0.15 0.87
CA ALA A 18 -50.90 -1.12 0.14
C ALA A 18 -49.83 -0.50 -0.77
N LEU A 19 -50.18 0.57 -1.50
CA LEU A 19 -49.25 1.29 -2.38
C LEU A 19 -48.06 1.90 -1.65
N LYS A 20 -48.28 2.46 -0.45
CA LYS A 20 -47.21 3.06 0.38
C LYS A 20 -46.25 1.99 0.88
N ASN A 21 -46.77 0.82 1.23
CA ASN A 21 -46.01 -0.31 1.74
C ASN A 21 -45.20 -0.99 0.63
N TRP A 22 -45.76 -1.13 -0.57
CA TRP A 22 -45.04 -1.64 -1.73
C TRP A 22 -43.86 -0.74 -2.14
N ARG A 23 -44.07 0.60 -2.12
CA ARG A 23 -43.00 1.56 -2.37
C ARG A 23 -41.87 1.46 -1.33
N MET A 24 -42.20 1.22 -0.06
CA MET A 24 -41.20 1.01 0.99
C MET A 24 -40.38 -0.25 0.77
N ILE A 25 -41.01 -1.36 0.36
CA ILE A 25 -40.31 -2.62 0.07
C ILE A 25 -39.37 -2.45 -1.11
N LEU A 26 -39.84 -1.86 -2.21
CA LEU A 26 -38.99 -1.58 -3.37
C LEU A 26 -37.80 -0.68 -3.01
N PHE A 27 -38.02 0.32 -2.15
CA PHE A 27 -36.95 1.17 -1.65
C PHE A 27 -35.89 0.37 -0.86
N LEU A 28 -36.32 -0.49 0.06
CA LEU A 28 -35.40 -1.32 0.85
C LEU A 28 -34.68 -2.37 -0.01
N SER A 29 -35.36 -2.97 -0.98
CA SER A 29 -34.76 -3.90 -1.94
C SER A 29 -33.71 -3.21 -2.81
N LEU A 30 -33.99 -2.00 -3.30
CA LEU A 30 -33.02 -1.20 -4.05
C LEU A 30 -31.82 -0.84 -3.19
N LEU A 31 -32.05 -0.42 -1.94
CA LEU A 31 -30.99 -0.09 -0.99
C LEU A 31 -30.10 -1.29 -0.69
N ALA A 32 -30.69 -2.48 -0.50
CA ALA A 32 -29.97 -3.72 -0.30
C ALA A 32 -29.09 -4.05 -1.52
N LEU A 33 -29.62 -3.88 -2.74
CA LEU A 33 -28.86 -4.10 -3.97
C LEU A 33 -27.67 -3.15 -4.10
N ILE A 34 -27.87 -1.86 -3.77
CA ILE A 34 -26.79 -0.86 -3.75
C ILE A 34 -25.72 -1.25 -2.72
N MET A 35 -26.12 -1.72 -1.53
CA MET A 35 -25.19 -2.12 -0.48
C MET A 35 -24.33 -3.31 -0.91
N ILE A 36 -24.94 -4.33 -1.51
CA ILE A 36 -24.22 -5.51 -2.03
C ILE A 36 -23.25 -5.09 -3.15
N ALA A 37 -23.71 -4.27 -4.10
CA ALA A 37 -22.88 -3.80 -5.20
C ALA A 37 -21.69 -2.96 -4.72
N SER A 38 -21.92 -2.08 -3.74
CA SER A 38 -20.87 -1.26 -3.13
C SER A 38 -19.82 -2.12 -2.40
N GLY A 39 -20.27 -3.12 -1.63
CA GLY A 39 -19.39 -4.07 -0.95
C GLY A 39 -18.45 -4.79 -1.92
N HIS A 40 -18.98 -5.34 -3.02
CA HIS A 40 -18.15 -6.04 -4.01
C HIS A 40 -17.11 -5.14 -4.69
N SER A 41 -17.44 -3.86 -4.89
CA SER A 41 -16.49 -2.87 -5.42
C SER A 41 -15.37 -2.55 -4.43
N ALA A 42 -15.70 -2.46 -3.14
CA ALA A 42 -14.72 -2.27 -2.07
C ALA A 42 -13.77 -3.47 -1.98
N ASP A 43 -14.30 -4.69 -2.02
CA ASP A 43 -13.50 -5.92 -1.96
C ASP A 43 -12.49 -6.00 -3.11
N ARG A 44 -12.94 -5.73 -4.34
CA ARG A 44 -12.05 -5.69 -5.52
C ARG A 44 -10.91 -4.68 -5.34
N LYS A 45 -11.19 -3.51 -4.77
CA LYS A 45 -10.16 -2.50 -4.49
C LYS A 45 -9.18 -2.99 -3.42
N ILE A 46 -9.66 -3.63 -2.36
CA ILE A 46 -8.81 -4.17 -1.30
C ILE A 46 -7.85 -5.23 -1.86
N PHE A 47 -8.34 -6.17 -2.67
CA PHE A 47 -7.48 -7.17 -3.33
C PHE A 47 -6.42 -6.52 -4.24
N LYS A 48 -6.82 -5.49 -5.00
CA LYS A 48 -5.87 -4.74 -5.84
C LYS A 48 -4.80 -4.03 -5.01
N ILE A 49 -5.18 -3.42 -3.88
CA ILE A 49 -4.24 -2.77 -2.95
C ILE A 49 -3.26 -3.80 -2.37
N ALA A 50 -3.74 -4.98 -1.97
CA ALA A 50 -2.87 -6.04 -1.45
C ALA A 50 -1.85 -6.52 -2.49
N ALA A 51 -2.28 -6.69 -3.75
CA ALA A 51 -1.38 -7.05 -4.85
C ALA A 51 -0.31 -5.98 -5.09
N LEU A 52 -0.72 -4.71 -5.19
CA LEU A 52 0.20 -3.57 -5.38
C LEU A 52 1.19 -3.42 -4.21
N ASN A 53 0.75 -3.62 -2.97
CA ASN A 53 1.64 -3.57 -1.80
C ASN A 53 2.71 -4.68 -1.85
N THR A 54 2.34 -5.85 -2.37
CA THR A 54 3.29 -6.95 -2.55
C THR A 54 4.36 -6.59 -3.58
N GLU A 55 3.96 -5.98 -4.70
CA GLU A 55 4.87 -5.48 -5.73
C GLU A 55 5.81 -4.39 -5.18
N ILE A 56 5.29 -3.40 -4.47
CA ILE A 56 6.10 -2.36 -3.82
C ILE A 56 7.14 -2.97 -2.87
N LYS A 57 6.73 -3.99 -2.10
CA LYS A 57 7.63 -4.68 -1.17
C LYS A 57 8.75 -5.41 -1.91
N ALA A 58 8.45 -6.05 -3.03
CA ALA A 58 9.44 -6.70 -3.90
C ALA A 58 10.44 -5.68 -4.44
N LEU A 59 9.98 -4.59 -5.08
CA LEU A 59 10.86 -3.54 -5.61
C LEU A 59 11.74 -2.91 -4.53
N LYS A 60 11.18 -2.69 -3.33
CA LYS A 60 11.94 -2.13 -2.20
C LYS A 60 13.03 -3.10 -1.74
N SER A 61 12.75 -4.40 -1.74
CA SER A 61 13.75 -5.44 -1.43
C SER A 61 14.91 -5.39 -2.43
N ASP A 62 14.60 -5.35 -3.72
CA ASP A 62 15.60 -5.29 -4.79
C ASP A 62 16.47 -4.03 -4.68
N PHE A 63 15.84 -2.88 -4.41
CA PHE A 63 16.56 -1.63 -4.18
C PHE A 63 17.51 -1.70 -2.99
N ILE A 64 17.08 -2.31 -1.88
CA ILE A 64 17.92 -2.45 -0.68
C ILE A 64 19.13 -3.35 -0.98
N GLU A 65 18.93 -4.45 -1.71
CA GLU A 65 20.02 -5.35 -2.09
C GLU A 65 21.02 -4.66 -3.03
N ALA A 66 20.55 -3.97 -4.06
CA ALA A 66 21.40 -3.18 -4.95
C ALA A 66 22.19 -2.10 -4.20
N LYS A 67 21.53 -1.36 -3.29
CA LYS A 67 22.18 -0.35 -2.44
C LYS A 67 23.25 -0.98 -1.54
N LYS A 68 22.97 -2.13 -0.95
CA LYS A 68 23.92 -2.86 -0.11
C LYS A 68 25.17 -3.27 -0.90
N GLN A 69 24.99 -3.79 -2.12
CA GLN A 69 26.11 -4.14 -2.99
C GLN A 69 26.98 -2.91 -3.32
N LEU A 70 26.34 -1.78 -3.66
CA LEU A 70 27.06 -0.52 -3.89
C LEU A 70 27.85 -0.08 -2.66
N LEU A 71 27.25 -0.13 -1.47
CA LEU A 71 27.95 0.22 -0.23
C LEU A 71 29.17 -0.67 0.03
N VAL A 72 29.04 -1.98 -0.22
CA VAL A 72 30.16 -2.93 -0.09
C VAL A 72 31.28 -2.62 -1.08
N LEU A 73 30.94 -2.21 -2.32
CA LEU A 73 31.91 -1.80 -3.32
C LEU A 73 32.59 -0.47 -2.96
N LYS A 74 31.86 0.48 -2.36
CA LYS A 74 32.37 1.79 -1.92
C LYS A 74 33.21 1.72 -0.64
N LYS A 75 33.18 0.62 0.12
CA LYS A 75 33.99 0.48 1.34
C LYS A 75 35.46 0.71 1.04
N GLU A 76 36.09 1.55 1.85
CA GLU A 76 37.52 1.86 1.77
C GLU A 76 38.37 0.60 1.79
N THR A 77 38.09 -0.35 2.67
CA THR A 77 38.79 -1.65 2.71
C THR A 77 38.74 -2.40 1.38
N ASN A 78 37.61 -2.34 0.67
CA ASN A 78 37.42 -3.02 -0.61
C ASN A 78 38.19 -2.31 -1.74
N ILE A 79 38.16 -0.97 -1.72
CA ILE A 79 38.93 -0.11 -2.63
C ILE A 79 40.43 -0.32 -2.41
N THR A 80 40.92 -0.18 -1.18
CA THR A 80 42.33 -0.37 -0.81
C THR A 80 42.82 -1.77 -1.16
N ARG A 81 42.03 -2.82 -0.92
CA ARG A 81 42.39 -4.20 -1.29
C ARG A 81 42.55 -4.36 -2.80
N ARG A 82 41.65 -3.80 -3.62
CA ARG A 82 41.76 -3.85 -5.09
C ARG A 82 42.90 -2.99 -5.63
N LEU A 83 43.17 -1.84 -5.01
CA LEU A 83 44.23 -0.92 -5.42
C LEU A 83 45.63 -1.36 -4.95
N ALA A 84 45.71 -2.20 -3.92
CA ALA A 84 46.96 -2.79 -3.43
C ALA A 84 47.69 -3.60 -4.52
N GLU A 85 46.95 -4.33 -5.37
CA GLU A 85 47.52 -5.04 -6.53
C GLU A 85 48.21 -4.09 -7.53
N LYS A 86 47.76 -2.83 -7.57
CA LYS A 86 48.32 -1.77 -8.43
C LYS A 86 49.37 -0.91 -7.70
N GLY A 87 49.74 -1.25 -6.47
CA GLY A 87 50.69 -0.48 -5.66
C GLY A 87 50.15 0.84 -5.09
N VAL A 88 48.83 1.08 -5.19
CA VAL A 88 48.19 2.30 -4.70
C VAL A 88 47.58 2.03 -3.33
N GLY A 89 47.97 2.84 -2.33
CA GLY A 89 47.53 2.70 -0.94
C GLY A 89 47.22 4.04 -0.28
N PRO A 90 46.54 4.01 0.88
CA PRO A 90 46.22 5.23 1.62
C PRO A 90 47.50 5.94 2.09
N ALA A 91 47.47 7.27 2.09
CA ALA A 91 48.56 8.07 2.60
C ALA A 91 48.73 7.85 4.11
N LYS A 92 49.94 7.51 4.55
CA LYS A 92 50.27 7.35 5.98
C LYS A 92 50.37 8.69 6.71
N THR A 93 50.66 9.75 5.97
CA THR A 93 50.89 11.10 6.51
C THR A 93 49.86 12.07 5.94
N PRO A 94 49.35 13.01 6.74
CA PRO A 94 48.41 14.02 6.27
C PRO A 94 49.05 14.94 5.20
N PRO A 95 48.26 15.49 4.28
CA PRO A 95 48.75 16.44 3.28
C PRO A 95 49.19 17.75 3.95
N ILE A 96 50.26 18.34 3.42
CA ILE A 96 50.83 19.59 3.92
C ILE A 96 50.13 20.75 3.19
N LYS A 97 49.62 21.73 3.95
CA LYS A 97 49.06 22.96 3.37
C LYS A 97 50.22 23.86 2.91
N ILE A 98 50.34 24.07 1.61
CA ILE A 98 51.25 25.06 1.04
C ILE A 98 50.55 26.42 1.08
N VAL A 99 51.15 27.41 1.72
CA VAL A 99 50.71 28.81 1.69
C VAL A 99 51.76 29.60 0.93
N LEU A 100 51.37 30.22 -0.17
CA LEU A 100 52.20 31.18 -0.89
C LEU A 100 52.11 32.51 -0.13
N ILE A 101 53.25 33.02 0.30
CA ILE A 101 53.38 34.37 0.85
C ILE A 101 53.98 35.19 -0.30
N ASP A 102 53.15 36.01 -0.94
CA ASP A 102 53.64 37.00 -1.90
C ASP A 102 54.24 38.17 -1.10
N GLU A 103 55.49 38.55 -1.42
CA GLU A 103 56.21 39.72 -0.87
C GLU A 103 55.70 41.04 -1.46
#